data_AF-A0A1V4YP74-F1
#
_entry.id   AF-A0A1V4YP74-F1
#
_cell.length_a   1.000
_cell.length_b   1.000
_cell.length_c   1.000
_cell.angle_alpha   90.00
_cell.angle_beta   90.00
_cell.angle_gamma   90.00
#
_symmetry.space_group_name_H-M   'P 1'
#
loop_
_entity.id
_entity.type
_entity.pdbx_description
1 polymer ?
#
loop_
_entity_poly.entity_id
_entity_poly.type
_entity_poly.pdbx_seq_one_letter_code
_entity_poly.pdbx_strand_id
1 'polypeptide(L)' 'MVLGINDPWVWGAYIGSILAMLLCVIYGIINWNKGGEEEEEQIKEEMEWHKKEKEMEEKELGIWDEEG' A
#
# COMPACT_ATOMS: atom_id res chain seq x y z
N MET A 1 24.50 -32.89 20.88
CA MET A 1 23.21 -32.66 21.57
C MET A 1 23.02 -31.16 21.72
N VAL A 2 22.19 -30.54 20.88
CA VAL A 2 21.82 -29.13 21.02
C VAL A 2 20.43 -29.12 21.63
N LEU A 3 20.26 -28.55 22.83
CA LEU A 3 18.97 -28.46 23.54
C LEU A 3 18.23 -29.80 23.80
N GLY A 4 18.96 -30.91 23.98
CA GLY A 4 18.34 -32.23 24.24
C GLY A 4 17.68 -32.90 23.04
N ILE A 5 17.68 -32.25 21.87
CA ILE A 5 17.21 -32.82 20.60
C ILE A 5 18.40 -33.49 19.92
N ASN A 6 18.29 -34.80 19.68
CA ASN A 6 19.33 -35.60 19.03
C ASN A 6 19.20 -35.62 17.51
N ASP A 7 18.03 -35.27 16.99
CA ASP A 7 17.70 -35.40 15.57
C ASP A 7 18.04 -34.10 14.79
N PRO A 8 18.96 -34.14 13.82
CA PRO A 8 19.34 -32.97 13.03
C PRO A 8 18.20 -32.37 12.21
N TRP A 9 17.18 -33.17 11.86
CA TRP A 9 16.05 -32.74 11.04
C TRP A 9 15.13 -31.80 11.82
N VAL A 10 14.90 -32.11 13.10
CA VAL A 10 14.10 -31.27 14.00
C VAL A 10 14.78 -29.93 14.25
N TRP A 11 16.11 -29.92 14.41
CA TRP A 11 16.87 -28.67 14.55
C TRP A 11 16.80 -27.81 13.28
N GLY A 12 16.89 -28.45 12.11
CA GLY A 12 16.69 -27.80 10.82
C GLY A 12 15.29 -27.18 10.68
N ALA A 13 14.25 -27.87 11.15
CA ALA A 13 12.89 -27.35 11.14
C ALA A 13 12.73 -26.08 12.00
N TYR A 14 13.30 -26.05 13.21
CA TYR A 14 13.28 -24.86 14.07
C TYR A 14 13.94 -23.65 13.42
N ILE A 15 15.13 -23.84 12.83
CA ILE A 15 15.82 -22.77 12.11
C ILE A 15 15.02 -22.34 10.88
N GLY A 16 14.47 -23.30 10.13
CA GLY A 16 13.61 -23.03 8.99
C GLY A 16 12.39 -22.19 9.35
N SER A 17 11.73 -22.49 10.48
CA SER A 17 10.59 -21.70 10.97
C SER A 17 10.98 -20.27 11.35
N ILE A 18 12.14 -20.07 11.99
CA ILE A 18 12.64 -18.73 12.31
C ILE A 18 12.98 -17.96 11.04
N LEU A 19 13.65 -18.60 10.08
CA LEU A 19 13.98 -17.98 8.79
C LEU A 19 12.72 -17.63 8.00
N ALA A 20 11.70 -18.50 7.97
CA ALA A 20 10.43 -18.23 7.33
C ALA A 20 9.72 -17.02 7.95
N MET A 21 9.69 -16.95 9.30
CA MET A 21 9.13 -15.80 10.01
C MET A 21 9.89 -14.50 9.66
N LEU A 22 11.23 -14.54 9.64
CA LEU A 22 12.05 -13.38 9.25
C LEU A 22 11.78 -12.94 7.81
N LEU A 23 11.68 -13.88 6.86
CA LEU A 23 11.37 -13.58 5.47
C LEU A 23 10.00 -12.91 5.33
N CYS A 24 8.98 -13.39 6.03
CA CYS A 24 7.65 -12.78 6.02
C CYS A 24 7.66 -11.35 6.57
N VAL A 25 8.35 -11.13 7.70
CA VAL A 25 8.43 -9.81 8.32
C VAL A 25 9.21 -8.83 7.43
N ILE A 26 10.36 -9.24 6.89
CA ILE A 26 11.18 -8.40 6.02
C ILE A 26 10.42 -8.05 4.74
N TYR A 27 9.78 -9.03 4.11
CA TYR A 27 8.98 -8.79 2.91
C TYR A 27 7.82 -7.84 3.19
N GLY A 28 7.11 -8.05 4.31
CA GLY A 28 6.05 -7.15 4.77
C GLY A 28 6.56 -5.73 4.91
N ILE A 29 7.65 -5.51 5.63
CA ILE A 29 8.25 -4.17 5.84
C ILE A 29 8.68 -3.53 4.52
N ILE A 30 9.26 -4.28 3.58
CA ILE A 30 9.70 -3.73 2.28
C ILE A 30 8.49 -3.35 1.42
N ASN A 31 7.42 -4.15 1.47
CA ASN A 31 6.27 -3.99 0.59
C ASN A 31 5.12 -3.18 1.19
N TRP A 32 5.18 -2.83 2.50
CA TRP A 32 4.05 -2.17 3.19
C TRP A 32 3.71 -0.79 2.63
N ASN A 33 4.68 -0.09 2.05
CA ASN A 33 4.53 1.29 1.55
C ASN A 33 4.41 1.38 0.02
N LYS A 34 4.33 0.24 -0.68
CA LYS A 34 4.22 0.21 -2.15
C LYS A 34 2.77 0.17 -2.67
N GLY A 35 1.79 0.02 -1.77
CA GLY A 35 0.38 0.04 -2.15
C GLY A 35 -0.17 1.42 -2.50
N GLY A 36 0.52 2.50 -2.09
CA GLY A 36 0.07 3.89 -2.30
C GLY A 36 0.55 4.53 -3.61
N GLU A 37 1.40 3.84 -4.40
CA GLU A 37 1.89 4.41 -5.67
C GLU A 37 0.74 4.58 -6.70
N GLU A 38 -0.25 3.69 -6.68
CA GLU A 38 -1.47 3.79 -7.49
C GLU A 38 -2.48 4.80 -6.91
N GLU A 39 -2.33 5.16 -5.64
CA GLU A 39 -3.18 6.13 -4.94
C GLU A 39 -2.83 7.56 -5.37
N GLU A 40 -1.55 7.90 -5.55
CA GLU A 40 -1.13 9.22 -6.04
C GLU A 40 -1.61 9.52 -7.47
N GLU A 41 -1.66 8.50 -8.33
CA GLU A 41 -2.11 8.65 -9.71
C GLU A 41 -3.63 8.82 -9.77
N GLN A 42 -4.38 8.03 -8.99
CA GLN A 42 -5.83 8.18 -8.83
C GLN A 42 -6.21 9.56 -8.24
N ILE A 43 -5.48 10.04 -7.23
CA ILE A 43 -5.72 11.36 -6.63
C ILE A 43 -5.52 12.48 -7.66
N LYS A 44 -4.50 12.38 -8.52
CA LYS A 44 -4.26 13.37 -9.60
C LYS A 44 -5.38 13.34 -10.64
N GLU A 45 -5.84 12.16 -11.02
CA GLU A 45 -6.94 12.01 -11.97
C GLU A 45 -8.24 12.62 -11.41
N GLU A 46 -8.61 12.30 -10.16
CA GLU A 46 -9.77 12.89 -9.49
C GLU A 46 -9.68 14.42 -9.42
N MET A 47 -8.51 14.96 -9.07
CA MET A 47 -8.27 16.41 -9.03
C MET A 47 -8.46 17.08 -10.39
N GLU A 48 -8.00 16.45 -11.48
CA GLU A 48 -8.21 16.96 -12.84
C GLU A 48 -9.68 16.90 -13.26
N TRP A 49 -10.40 15.83 -12.91
CA TRP A 49 -11.84 15.73 -13.17
C TRP A 49 -12.62 16.80 -12.42
N HIS A 50 -12.38 16.99 -11.12
CA HIS A 50 -13.03 18.04 -10.34
C HIS A 50 -12.76 19.44 -10.88
N LYS A 51 -11.54 19.71 -11.37
CA LYS A 51 -11.21 20.99 -11.97
C LYS A 51 -11.92 21.20 -13.30
N LYS A 52 -12.01 20.16 -14.14
CA LYS A 52 -12.75 20.21 -15.42
C LYS A 52 -14.25 20.36 -15.20
N GLU A 53 -14.81 19.70 -14.20
CA GLU A 53 -16.22 19.81 -13.83
C GLU A 53 -16.55 21.26 -13.43
N LYS A 54 -15.78 21.84 -12.50
CA LYS A 54 -15.92 23.26 -12.15
C LYS A 54 -15.80 24.18 -13.35
N GLU A 55 -14.80 23.96 -14.21
CA GLU A 55 -14.60 24.81 -15.39
C GLU A 55 -15.78 24.69 -16.38
N MET A 56 -16.36 23.50 -16.53
CA MET A 56 -17.56 23.28 -17.35
C MET A 56 -18.79 23.92 -16.73
N GLU A 57 -18.99 23.80 -15.41
CA GLU A 57 -20.06 24.48 -14.69
C GLU A 57 -19.95 26.01 -14.84
N GLU A 58 -18.76 26.57 -14.67
CA GLU A 58 -18.52 28.00 -14.76
C GLU A 58 -18.73 28.53 -16.19
N LYS A 59 -18.30 27.78 -17.21
CA LYS A 59 -18.38 28.19 -18.63
C LYS A 59 -19.73 27.90 -19.29
N GLU A 60 -20.31 26.73 -19.04
CA GLU A 60 -21.53 26.27 -19.72
C GLU A 60 -22.80 26.66 -18.96
N LEU A 61 -22.78 26.61 -17.62
CA LEU A 61 -23.96 26.92 -16.80
C LEU A 61 -24.00 28.40 -16.37
N GLY A 62 -22.90 29.14 -16.47
CA GLY A 62 -22.87 30.57 -16.17
C GLY A 62 -23.33 30.92 -14.75
N ILE A 63 -23.21 29.96 -13.82
CA ILE A 63 -23.51 30.15 -12.40
C ILE A 63 -22.28 30.87 -11.83
N TRP A 64 -22.21 32.18 -12.07
CA TRP A 64 -21.53 33.06 -11.12
C TRP A 64 -22.31 32.97 -9.83
N ASP A 65 -21.62 32.66 -8.72
CA ASP A 65 -22.17 32.62 -7.36
C ASP A 65 -23.31 33.64 -7.17
N GLU A 66 -24.55 33.16 -7.31
CA GLU A 66 -25.72 33.83 -6.79
C GLU A 66 -25.93 33.33 -5.35
N GLU A 67 -24.85 33.35 -4.55
CA GLU A 67 -24.88 33.12 -3.12
C GLU A 67 -23.81 33.98 -2.43
N GLY A 68 -24.23 35.22 -2.12
CA GLY A 68 -23.92 35.99 -0.90
C GLY A 68 -22.48 36.12 -0.41
#